data_AF-A0AAN8LFF1-F1
#
_entry.id   AF-A0AAN8LFF1-F1
#
_cell.length_a   1.000
_cell.length_b   1.000
_cell.length_c   1.000
_cell.angle_alpha   90.00
_cell.angle_beta   90.00
_cell.angle_gamma   90.00
#
_symmetry.space_group_name_H-M   'P 1'
#
loop_
_entity.id
_entity.type
_entity.pdbx_description
1 polymer ?
#
loop_
_entity_poly.entity_id
_entity_poly.type
_entity_poly.pdbx_seq_one_letter_code
_entity_poly.pdbx_strand_id
1 'polypeptide(L)'
;MYQLSYIVKSDCADEFSEENMLLFCPTCGNVLIVEEGQKCYRFACNTCPYVHNITRKVNNRKYPKLKEVDDVLGGAAAWENVDSTPEKCPKCEHPRAFFMQIQTRSADEPMTTFYKCCNYECGHRWRD
;
A
#
# COMPACT_ATOMS: atom_id res chain seq x y z
N MET A 1 -12.07 26.42 24.96
CA MET A 1 -10.95 25.88 24.17
C MET A 1 -10.62 24.49 24.68
N TYR A 2 -10.92 23.48 23.85
CA TYR A 2 -10.31 22.14 23.72
C TYR A 2 -10.00 21.38 25.03
N GLN A 3 -10.85 20.49 25.55
CA GLN A 3 -11.36 19.21 25.00
C GLN A 3 -10.23 18.20 24.68
N LEU A 4 -10.05 17.22 25.56
CA LEU A 4 -9.66 15.83 25.24
C LEU A 4 -9.82 14.97 26.50
N SER A 5 -11.07 14.61 26.74
CA SER A 5 -11.49 13.62 27.72
C SER A 5 -11.17 12.22 27.23
N TYR A 6 -10.50 11.48 28.10
CA TYR A 6 -10.34 10.03 28.12
C TYR A 6 -11.63 9.29 27.74
N ILE A 7 -11.57 8.38 26.75
CA ILE A 7 -12.51 7.27 26.63
C ILE A 7 -11.73 6.01 26.20
N VAL A 8 -11.38 5.23 27.22
CA VAL A 8 -11.45 3.75 27.31
C VAL A 8 -11.11 2.95 26.04
N LYS A 9 -9.92 2.35 26.05
CA LYS A 9 -9.63 1.07 25.39
C LYS A 9 -10.73 0.09 25.79
N SER A 10 -11.67 -0.16 24.89
CA SER A 10 -12.66 -1.22 25.03
C SER A 10 -12.26 -2.31 24.04
N ASP A 11 -11.70 -3.37 24.59
CA ASP A 11 -11.50 -4.64 23.90
C ASP A 11 -12.86 -5.15 23.41
N CYS A 12 -13.17 -4.92 22.13
CA CYS A 12 -14.14 -5.73 21.40
C CYS A 12 -13.38 -6.33 20.23
N ALA A 13 -13.06 -7.62 20.39
CA ALA A 13 -12.73 -8.48 19.27
C ALA A 13 -13.93 -8.46 18.32
N ASP A 14 -13.75 -7.86 17.15
CA ASP A 14 -14.63 -8.09 16.03
C ASP A 14 -13.76 -8.72 14.93
N GLU A 15 -13.90 -10.04 14.77
CA GLU A 15 -13.57 -10.76 13.53
C GLU A 15 -14.34 -10.08 12.40
N PHE A 16 -13.72 -9.03 11.85
CA PHE A 16 -14.33 -8.19 10.85
C PHE A 16 -14.27 -8.94 9.52
N SER A 17 -15.35 -9.61 9.16
CA SER A 17 -15.54 -10.13 7.81
C SER A 17 -15.30 -8.99 6.81
N GLU A 18 -14.22 -9.12 6.04
CA GLU A 18 -13.93 -8.34 4.83
C GLU A 18 -15.02 -8.64 3.79
N GLU A 19 -16.24 -8.14 4.00
CA GLU A 19 -17.32 -8.32 3.05
C GLU A 19 -17.63 -6.99 2.35
N ASN A 20 -17.13 -6.94 1.11
CA ASN A 20 -17.55 -6.03 0.07
C ASN A 20 -19.07 -5.88 0.11
N MET A 21 -19.58 -4.68 0.39
CA MET A 21 -21.01 -4.45 0.59
C MET A 21 -21.74 -4.37 -0.76
N LEU A 22 -21.76 -5.48 -1.49
CA LEU A 22 -22.60 -5.67 -2.65
C LEU A 22 -23.97 -6.13 -2.17
N LEU A 23 -24.98 -5.28 -2.41
CA LEU A 23 -26.37 -5.62 -2.13
C LEU A 23 -26.95 -6.33 -3.36
N PHE A 24 -27.47 -7.52 -3.17
CA PHE A 24 -28.07 -8.32 -4.24
C PHE A 24 -29.60 -8.26 -4.18
N CYS A 25 -30.24 -8.29 -5.34
CA CYS A 25 -31.68 -8.38 -5.44
C CYS A 25 -32.16 -9.79 -5.02
N PRO A 26 -33.16 -9.92 -4.12
CA PRO A 26 -33.67 -11.22 -3.69
C PRO A 26 -34.39 -12.00 -4.79
N THR A 27 -34.82 -11.34 -5.87
CA THR A 27 -35.65 -11.95 -6.91
C THR A 27 -34.80 -12.49 -8.08
N CYS A 28 -33.75 -11.78 -8.47
CA CYS A 28 -32.93 -12.11 -9.65
C CYS A 28 -31.45 -12.33 -9.33
N GLY A 29 -31.00 -12.13 -8.10
CA GLY A 29 -29.61 -12.31 -7.69
C GLY A 29 -28.62 -11.29 -8.30
N ASN A 30 -29.11 -10.31 -9.07
CA ASN A 30 -28.27 -9.27 -9.64
C ASN A 30 -27.89 -8.20 -8.61
N VAL A 31 -26.74 -7.56 -8.82
CA VAL A 31 -26.26 -6.44 -8.00
C VAL A 31 -27.20 -5.24 -8.16
N LEU A 32 -27.58 -4.64 -7.03
CA LEU A 32 -28.37 -3.42 -6.99
C LEU A 32 -27.49 -2.19 -7.22
N ILE A 33 -27.99 -1.26 -8.02
CA ILE A 33 -27.34 0.02 -8.32
C ILE A 33 -28.01 1.17 -7.56
N VAL A 34 -27.26 2.20 -7.21
CA VAL A 34 -27.81 3.40 -6.55
C VAL A 34 -28.34 4.36 -7.61
N GLU A 35 -29.62 4.71 -7.52
CA GLU A 35 -30.28 5.69 -8.35
C GLU A 35 -30.87 6.84 -7.51
N GLU A 36 -30.94 8.03 -8.13
CA GLU A 36 -31.61 9.19 -7.55
C GLU A 36 -33.14 9.07 -7.74
N GLY A 37 -33.87 9.07 -6.62
CA GLY A 37 -35.32 9.23 -6.59
C GLY A 37 -35.72 10.67 -6.33
N GLN A 38 -36.98 11.01 -6.63
CA GLN A 38 -37.53 12.37 -6.42
C GLN A 38 -37.45 12.86 -4.96
N LYS A 39 -37.29 11.96 -3.98
CA LYS A 39 -37.26 12.30 -2.55
C LYS A 39 -36.09 11.67 -1.78
N CYS A 40 -35.59 10.51 -2.21
CA CYS A 40 -34.50 9.79 -1.56
C CYS A 40 -33.70 8.99 -2.60
N TYR A 41 -32.45 8.67 -2.28
CA TYR A 41 -31.68 7.65 -3.01
C TYR A 41 -32.32 6.27 -2.84
N ARG A 42 -32.30 5.47 -3.90
CA ARG A 42 -32.88 4.12 -3.94
C ARG A 42 -31.92 3.15 -4.60
N PHE A 43 -31.88 1.92 -4.11
CA PHE A 43 -31.25 0.80 -4.77
C PHE A 43 -32.23 0.19 -5.77
N ALA A 44 -31.90 0.25 -7.06
CA ALA A 44 -32.70 -0.30 -8.14
C ALA A 44 -31.99 -1.49 -8.78
N CYS A 45 -32.75 -2.48 -9.24
CA CYS A 45 -32.21 -3.54 -10.07
C CYS A 45 -32.36 -3.17 -11.55
N ASN A 46 -31.35 -3.47 -12.37
CA ASN A 46 -31.41 -3.21 -13.81
C ASN A 46 -32.27 -4.22 -14.58
N THR A 47 -32.48 -5.42 -14.02
CA THR A 47 -33.20 -6.52 -14.71
C THR A 47 -34.60 -6.78 -14.18
N CYS A 48 -35.00 -6.17 -13.06
CA CYS A 48 -36.33 -6.35 -12.48
C CYS A 48 -36.83 -5.05 -11.81
N PRO A 49 -38.15 -4.87 -11.63
CA PRO A 49 -38.72 -3.67 -11.03
C PRO A 49 -38.52 -3.58 -9.49
N TYR A 50 -37.56 -4.32 -8.93
CA TYR A 50 -37.24 -4.27 -7.51
C TYR A 50 -36.54 -2.96 -7.18
N VAL A 51 -37.11 -2.24 -6.20
CA VAL A 51 -36.56 -0.99 -5.68
C VAL A 51 -36.55 -1.02 -4.16
N HIS A 52 -35.45 -0.56 -3.56
CA HIS A 52 -35.29 -0.44 -2.12
C HIS A 52 -34.82 0.96 -1.74
N ASN A 53 -35.58 1.68 -0.93
CA ASN A 53 -35.27 3.07 -0.56
C ASN A 53 -34.23 3.12 0.57
N ILE A 54 -33.24 4.01 0.45
CA ILE A 54 -32.21 4.19 1.47
C ILE A 54 -32.77 5.08 2.59
N THR A 55 -33.23 4.47 3.68
CA THR A 55 -33.79 5.20 4.83
C THR A 55 -32.75 5.55 5.90
N ARG A 56 -31.62 4.83 5.93
CA ARG A 56 -30.57 4.96 6.96
C ARG A 56 -29.22 5.21 6.30
N LYS A 57 -28.34 5.92 7.00
CA LYS A 57 -26.98 6.16 6.52
C LYS A 57 -26.20 4.85 6.51
N VAL A 58 -25.83 4.38 5.32
CA VAL A 58 -24.94 3.23 5.13
C VAL A 58 -23.53 3.77 4.91
N ASN A 59 -22.55 3.25 5.65
CA ASN A 59 -21.15 3.63 5.51
C ASN A 59 -20.29 2.36 5.46
N ASN A 60 -19.39 2.30 4.50
CA ASN A 60 -18.38 1.25 4.42
C ASN A 60 -17.01 1.92 4.45
N ARG A 61 -16.20 1.54 5.44
CA ARG A 61 -14.82 2.00 5.56
C ARG A 61 -13.91 0.81 5.30
N LYS A 62 -13.29 0.77 4.13
CA LYS A 62 -12.11 -0.07 3.92
C LYS A 62 -10.90 0.72 4.39
N TYR A 63 -10.12 0.13 5.29
CA TYR A 63 -8.83 0.66 5.69
C TYR A 63 -7.78 0.03 4.78
N PRO A 64 -7.32 0.74 3.73
CA PRO A 64 -6.27 0.19 2.88
C PRO A 64 -5.04 -0.04 3.75
N LYS A 65 -4.51 -1.26 3.74
CA LYS A 65 -3.17 -1.50 4.25
C LYS A 65 -2.20 -0.78 3.33
N LEU A 66 -1.38 0.11 3.88
CA LEU A 66 -0.29 0.71 3.13
C LEU A 66 0.64 -0.43 2.68
N LYS A 67 0.95 -0.47 1.38
CA LYS A 67 2.00 -1.34 0.90
C LYS A 67 3.32 -0.86 1.50
N GLU A 68 4.09 -1.76 2.07
CA GLU A 68 5.47 -1.46 2.44
C GLU A 68 6.20 -1.04 1.16
N VAL A 69 6.95 0.05 1.24
CA VAL A 69 7.79 0.48 0.12
C VAL A 69 8.89 -0.56 0.04
N ASP A 70 8.70 -1.57 -0.82
CA ASP A 70 9.80 -2.42 -1.24
C ASP A 70 10.85 -1.48 -1.84
N ASP A 71 11.99 -1.36 -1.17
CA ASP A 71 13.17 -0.72 -1.72
C ASP A 71 13.34 -1.27 -3.13
N VAL A 72 13.37 -0.37 -4.13
CA VAL A 72 13.53 -0.68 -5.56
C VAL A 72 14.77 -1.55 -5.85
N LEU A 73 15.60 -1.78 -4.84
CA LEU A 73 16.83 -2.57 -4.82
C LEU A 73 16.76 -3.80 -3.91
N GLY A 74 15.59 -4.43 -3.75
CA GLY A 74 15.46 -5.83 -3.30
C GLY A 74 15.82 -6.13 -1.84
N GLY A 75 15.51 -5.22 -0.91
CA GLY A 75 15.61 -5.48 0.53
C GLY A 75 17.03 -5.85 1.02
N ALA A 76 17.13 -6.50 2.18
CA ALA A 76 18.41 -6.88 2.79
C ALA A 76 19.15 -8.01 2.03
N ALA A 77 18.40 -8.90 1.37
CA ALA A 77 18.93 -10.07 0.67
C ALA A 77 19.56 -9.73 -0.70
N ALA A 78 19.19 -8.62 -1.33
CA ALA A 78 19.77 -8.24 -2.63
C ALA A 78 21.26 -7.90 -2.58
N TRP A 79 21.83 -7.66 -1.40
CA TRP A 79 23.24 -7.31 -1.22
C TRP A 79 24.10 -8.48 -0.72
N GLU A 80 23.53 -9.66 -0.49
CA GLU A 80 24.24 -10.82 0.08
C GLU A 80 25.19 -11.48 -0.94
N ASN A 81 24.86 -11.42 -2.24
CA ASN A 81 25.63 -12.03 -3.33
C ASN A 81 26.28 -11.00 -4.27
N VAL A 82 26.41 -9.75 -3.83
CA VAL A 82 26.94 -8.67 -4.65
C VAL A 82 28.46 -8.56 -4.48
N ASP A 83 29.17 -8.36 -5.57
CA ASP A 83 30.62 -8.20 -5.54
C ASP A 83 31.04 -6.96 -4.76
N SER A 84 32.21 -7.02 -4.14
CA SER A 84 32.79 -5.92 -3.37
C SER A 84 33.95 -5.27 -4.10
N THR A 85 33.99 -3.94 -4.14
CA THR A 85 35.10 -3.13 -4.66
C THR A 85 35.86 -2.44 -3.53
N PRO A 86 37.14 -2.08 -3.75
CA PRO A 86 37.97 -1.35 -2.79
C PRO A 86 37.68 0.17 -2.77
N GLU A 87 36.41 0.56 -2.88
CA GLU A 87 35.98 1.97 -2.85
C GLU A 87 35.75 2.43 -1.41
N LYS A 88 36.18 3.66 -1.09
CA LYS A 88 36.08 4.19 0.28
C LYS A 88 34.69 4.78 0.54
N CYS A 89 34.06 4.36 1.63
CA CYS A 89 32.77 4.94 2.02
C CYS A 89 32.94 6.42 2.43
N PRO A 90 32.16 7.37 1.87
CA PRO A 90 32.28 8.80 2.19
C PRO A 90 31.87 9.15 3.63
N LYS A 91 31.18 8.25 4.34
CA LYS A 91 30.66 8.51 5.69
C LYS A 91 31.53 7.91 6.81
N CYS A 92 32.08 6.72 6.60
CA CYS A 92 32.83 5.99 7.64
C CYS A 92 34.23 5.56 7.19
N GLU A 93 34.67 6.00 6.00
CA GLU A 93 36.00 5.74 5.43
C GLU A 93 36.39 4.26 5.32
N HIS A 94 35.41 3.37 5.38
CA HIS A 94 35.66 1.93 5.26
C HIS A 94 36.18 1.61 3.85
N PRO A 95 37.23 0.78 3.71
CA PRO A 95 37.92 0.58 2.44
C PRO A 95 37.21 -0.35 1.45
N ARG A 96 36.03 -0.90 1.80
CA ARG A 96 35.27 -1.82 0.95
C ARG A 96 33.81 -1.38 0.83
N ALA A 97 33.27 -1.48 -0.38
CA ALA A 97 31.86 -1.25 -0.66
C ALA A 97 31.33 -2.38 -1.56
N PHE A 98 30.08 -2.76 -1.35
CA PHE A 98 29.34 -3.56 -2.32
C PHE A 98 28.92 -2.65 -3.47
N PHE A 99 29.03 -3.10 -4.71
CA PHE A 99 28.63 -2.33 -5.88
C PHE A 99 27.68 -3.12 -6.76
N MET A 100 26.64 -2.47 -7.27
CA MET A 100 25.70 -3.07 -8.19
C MET A 100 25.42 -2.11 -9.35
N GLN A 101 25.48 -2.64 -10.57
CA GLN A 101 25.20 -1.87 -11.78
C GLN A 101 23.77 -2.14 -12.23
N ILE A 102 22.97 -1.09 -12.33
CA ILE A 102 21.57 -1.19 -12.74
C ILE A 102 21.31 -0.26 -13.90
N GLN A 103 20.63 -0.81 -14.90
CA GLN A 103 20.05 -0.04 -15.99
C GLN A 103 18.73 0.55 -15.54
N THR A 104 18.74 1.82 -15.16
CA THR A 104 17.52 2.52 -14.74
C THR A 104 16.72 3.09 -15.91
N ARG A 105 17.28 3.09 -17.14
CA ARG A 105 16.72 3.70 -18.35
C ARG A 105 16.98 2.80 -19.57
N SER A 106 16.54 3.25 -20.75
CA SER A 106 16.75 2.55 -22.02
C SER A 106 18.23 2.18 -22.23
N ALA A 107 18.47 1.13 -23.04
CA ALA A 107 19.78 0.55 -23.25
C ALA A 107 20.84 1.48 -23.89
N ASP A 108 20.44 2.68 -24.33
CA ASP A 108 21.31 3.67 -24.95
C ASP A 108 22.08 4.55 -23.92
N GLU A 109 21.72 4.49 -22.64
CA GLU A 109 22.45 5.17 -21.56
C GLU A 109 23.41 4.20 -20.83
N PRO A 110 24.58 4.69 -20.34
CA PRO A 110 25.51 3.87 -19.58
C PRO A 110 24.88 3.41 -18.26
N MET A 111 25.27 2.21 -17.80
CA MET A 111 24.77 1.64 -16.56
C MET A 111 25.15 2.53 -15.36
N THR A 112 24.19 2.78 -14.45
CA THR A 112 24.48 3.50 -13.20
C THR A 112 25.03 2.52 -12.17
N THR A 113 26.12 2.90 -11.49
CA THR A 113 26.69 2.11 -10.40
C THR A 113 26.18 2.61 -9.04
N PHE A 114 25.61 1.70 -8.26
CA PHE A 114 25.19 1.97 -6.88
C PHE A 114 26.14 1.29 -5.92
N TYR A 115 26.56 2.02 -4.89
CA TYR A 115 27.43 1.52 -3.83
C TYR A 115 26.70 1.42 -2.50
N LYS A 116 27.06 0.41 -1.71
CA LYS A 116 26.62 0.24 -0.33
C LYS A 116 27.82 -0.11 0.55
N CYS A 117 27.96 0.58 1.67
CA CYS A 117 29.04 0.31 2.62
C CYS A 117 28.97 -1.13 3.15
N CYS A 118 30.13 -1.82 3.21
CA CYS A 118 30.23 -3.16 3.80
C CYS A 118 30.12 -3.16 5.34
N ASN A 119 30.25 -2.00 5.99
CA ASN A 119 30.05 -1.89 7.43
C ASN A 119 28.54 -1.94 7.77
N TYR A 120 28.13 -2.98 8.51
CA TYR A 120 26.77 -3.18 8.99
C TYR A 120 26.26 -2.02 9.86
N GLU A 121 27.14 -1.33 10.59
CA GLU A 121 26.77 -0.17 11.42
C GLU A 121 26.53 1.10 10.59
N CYS A 122 27.14 1.21 9.41
CA CYS A 122 27.03 2.39 8.56
C CYS A 122 25.88 2.26 7.57
N GLY A 123 25.84 1.16 6.81
CA GLY A 123 24.80 0.87 5.81
C GLY A 123 24.60 1.94 4.73
N HIS A 124 25.50 2.92 4.61
CA HIS A 124 25.32 4.07 3.73
C HIS A 124 25.31 3.64 2.27
N ARG A 125 24.35 4.16 1.50
CA ARG A 125 24.19 3.91 0.06
C ARG A 125 24.46 5.21 -0.69
N TRP A 126 25.26 5.15 -1.76
CA TRP A 126 25.54 6.29 -2.63
C TRP A 126 25.61 5.85 -4.10
N ARG A 127 25.57 6.82 -5.02
CA ARG A 127 25.59 6.62 -6.47
C ARG A 127 26.82 7.34 -7.04
N ASP A 128 27.42 6.74 -8.05
CA ASP A 128 28.32 7.40 -9.00
C ASP A 128 27.68 7.39 -10.41
#